data_AF-A0A5N9F1R2-F1
#
_entry.id   AF-A0A5N9F1R2-F1
#
_cell.length_a   1.000
_cell.length_b   1.000
_cell.length_c   1.000
_cell.angle_alpha   90.00
_cell.angle_beta   90.00
_cell.angle_gamma   90.00
#
_symmetry.space_group_name_H-M   'P 1'
#
loop_
_entity.id
_entity.type
_entity.pdbx_description
1 polymer ?
#
loop_
_entity_poly.entity_id
_entity_poly.type
_entity_poly.pdbx_seq_one_letter_code
_entity_poly.pdbx_strand_id
1 'polypeptide(L)'
;MAKRSSGSACKSPCITGRRSIPIPSKAASLIQSRKGQKQMPVDSQEALNRSVIYELVSSAFLYPAPGTLEVLIDKASQVQLAASEMGSPELAEAVSELAASLAEIDEAVLVHEYVTVFGHSMSSECSLYEEEYANSEIFQKSGSLADLKGFYAAFGVKPGPELKDRLDHIGVELEFMHLLTFKEAYAQFHGHGPDKVAVCREAQENFLTNHLAPLVKALVKRLSKRTGGRGFYSSLGQVLELQIDREMDLLKVELPTPSLKRPTGPREMDEECGAPSLPG
;
A
#
# COMPACT_ATOMS: atom_id res chain seq x y z
N MET A 1 36.72 -24.90 21.48
CA MET A 1 35.89 -23.84 22.10
C MET A 1 35.69 -22.73 21.08
N ALA A 2 34.53 -22.68 20.42
CA ALA A 2 34.15 -21.58 19.53
C ALA A 2 32.78 -21.08 19.99
N LYS A 3 32.74 -19.86 20.54
CA LYS A 3 31.52 -19.20 21.00
C LYS A 3 30.68 -18.85 19.76
N ARG A 4 29.50 -19.47 19.63
CA ARG A 4 28.44 -19.00 18.73
C ARG A 4 27.90 -17.69 19.31
N SER A 5 28.09 -16.58 18.60
CA SER A 5 27.43 -15.32 18.92
C SER A 5 25.94 -15.46 18.59
N SER A 6 25.11 -15.49 19.63
CA SER A 6 23.67 -15.35 19.53
C SER A 6 23.33 -13.95 19.00
N GLY A 7 23.01 -13.84 17.71
CA GLY A 7 22.44 -12.64 17.13
C GLY A 7 21.07 -12.40 17.76
N SER A 8 20.96 -11.34 18.58
CA SER A 8 19.69 -10.83 19.07
C SER A 8 18.85 -10.38 17.87
N ALA A 9 17.76 -11.09 17.56
CA ALA A 9 16.78 -10.65 16.59
C ALA A 9 16.28 -9.24 16.97
N CYS A 10 16.38 -8.30 16.05
CA CYS A 10 15.88 -6.93 16.23
C CYS A 10 14.37 -6.99 16.49
N LYS A 11 13.92 -6.48 17.64
CA LYS A 11 12.51 -6.55 18.09
C LYS A 11 11.61 -5.44 17.51
N SER A 12 12.14 -4.59 16.64
CA SER A 12 11.39 -3.50 16.01
C SER A 12 10.73 -3.97 14.71
N PRO A 13 9.49 -3.57 14.41
CA PRO A 13 8.87 -3.83 13.13
C PRO A 13 9.68 -3.18 12.01
N CYS A 14 9.99 -3.94 10.96
CA CYS A 14 10.70 -3.45 9.78
C CYS A 14 9.89 -3.74 8.52
N ILE A 15 9.80 -2.79 7.60
CA ILE A 15 9.36 -3.00 6.20
C ILE A 15 10.43 -3.87 5.55
N THR A 16 10.07 -5.04 5.01
CA THR A 16 11.10 -5.96 4.50
C THR A 16 11.11 -6.10 2.99
N GLY A 17 10.06 -5.66 2.28
CA GLY A 17 9.99 -5.78 0.82
C GLY A 17 10.11 -7.22 0.29
N ARG A 18 9.92 -8.24 1.16
CA ARG A 18 9.92 -9.68 0.80
C ARG A 18 9.04 -10.53 1.70
N ARG A 19 8.80 -10.11 2.95
CA ARG A 19 7.89 -10.72 3.92
C ARG A 19 7.14 -9.61 4.65
N SER A 20 5.90 -9.87 5.03
CA SER A 20 5.14 -8.94 5.88
C SER A 20 5.95 -8.54 7.11
N ILE A 21 5.87 -7.27 7.52
CA ILE A 21 6.42 -6.77 8.78
C ILE A 21 6.19 -7.81 9.87
N PRO A 22 7.25 -8.32 10.54
CA PRO A 22 7.09 -9.32 11.59
C PRO A 22 6.19 -8.77 12.69
N ILE A 23 4.98 -9.29 12.75
CA ILE A 23 4.01 -8.98 13.79
C ILE A 23 4.62 -9.48 15.11
N PRO A 24 4.84 -8.61 16.13
CA PRO A 24 5.49 -9.02 17.37
C PRO A 24 4.73 -10.18 18.04
N SER A 25 5.43 -11.11 18.70
CA SER A 25 4.87 -12.39 19.18
C SER A 25 3.63 -12.29 20.08
N LYS A 26 3.35 -11.12 20.67
CA LYS A 26 2.13 -10.84 21.44
C LYS A 26 0.88 -10.70 20.57
N ALA A 27 1.02 -10.50 19.27
CA ALA A 27 -0.06 -10.41 18.29
C ALA A 27 -0.34 -11.73 17.55
N ALA A 28 0.45 -12.78 17.85
CA ALA A 28 0.14 -14.16 17.44
C ALA A 28 -1.22 -14.65 18.02
N SER A 29 -1.66 -14.09 19.14
CA SER A 29 -2.97 -14.35 19.75
C SER A 29 -4.15 -13.87 18.87
N LEU A 30 -3.97 -12.81 18.08
CA LEU A 30 -4.99 -12.29 17.15
C LEU A 30 -5.19 -13.26 15.97
N ILE A 31 -4.07 -13.69 15.37
CA ILE A 31 -4.04 -14.67 14.27
C ILE A 31 -4.53 -16.04 14.76
N GLN A 32 -4.16 -16.45 15.97
CA GLN A 32 -4.64 -17.68 16.60
C GLN A 32 -6.11 -17.61 16.99
N SER A 33 -6.63 -16.44 17.40
CA SER A 33 -8.05 -16.25 17.72
C SER A 33 -8.93 -16.30 16.48
N ARG A 34 -8.43 -15.82 15.33
CA ARG A 34 -9.05 -16.08 14.00
C ARG A 34 -9.16 -17.58 13.70
N LYS A 35 -8.14 -18.37 14.08
CA LYS A 35 -8.15 -19.84 13.93
C LYS A 35 -8.87 -20.59 15.08
N GLY A 36 -9.25 -19.89 16.16
CA GLY A 36 -9.52 -20.50 17.47
C GLY A 36 -10.86 -20.15 18.14
N GLN A 37 -11.82 -19.58 17.42
CA GLN A 37 -13.20 -19.35 17.92
C GLN A 37 -13.31 -18.56 19.24
N LYS A 38 -12.48 -17.53 19.46
CA LYS A 38 -12.86 -16.46 20.40
C LYS A 38 -13.57 -15.38 19.60
N GLN A 39 -14.82 -15.06 19.97
CA GLN A 39 -15.61 -14.02 19.29
C GLN A 39 -14.85 -12.68 19.35
N MET A 40 -14.31 -12.26 18.21
CA MET A 40 -13.60 -10.99 18.10
C MET A 40 -14.64 -9.85 18.05
N PRO A 41 -14.41 -8.68 18.68
CA PRO A 41 -15.31 -7.54 18.50
C PRO A 41 -15.43 -7.20 17.01
N VAL A 42 -16.64 -6.84 16.55
CA VAL A 42 -16.93 -6.59 15.13
C VAL A 42 -15.97 -5.56 14.53
N ASP A 43 -15.74 -4.45 15.23
CA ASP A 43 -14.82 -3.40 14.76
C ASP A 43 -13.38 -3.92 14.61
N SER A 44 -12.94 -4.81 15.51
CA SER A 44 -11.62 -5.45 15.44
C SER A 44 -11.51 -6.39 14.25
N GLN A 45 -12.60 -7.10 13.93
CA GLN A 45 -12.69 -7.98 12.77
C GLN A 45 -12.61 -7.20 11.46
N GLU A 46 -13.34 -6.10 11.35
CA GLU A 46 -13.30 -5.23 10.18
C GLU A 46 -11.88 -4.69 9.93
N ALA A 47 -11.23 -4.15 10.96
CA ALA A 47 -9.86 -3.64 10.84
C ALA A 47 -8.84 -4.74 10.48
N LEU A 48 -9.02 -5.96 11.00
CA LEU A 48 -8.17 -7.10 10.65
C LEU A 48 -8.41 -7.57 9.21
N ASN A 49 -9.66 -7.59 8.75
CA ASN A 49 -10.02 -8.00 7.39
C ASN A 49 -9.39 -7.05 6.35
N ARG A 50 -9.46 -5.73 6.60
CA ARG A 50 -8.73 -4.71 5.82
C ARG A 50 -7.22 -4.99 5.80
N SER A 51 -6.63 -5.27 6.97
CA SER A 51 -5.20 -5.56 7.09
C SER A 51 -4.74 -6.76 6.26
N VAL A 52 -5.53 -7.83 6.21
CA VAL A 52 -5.20 -9.04 5.45
C VAL A 52 -5.25 -8.80 3.94
N ILE A 53 -6.17 -7.96 3.46
CA ILE A 53 -6.21 -7.52 2.06
C ILE A 53 -4.93 -6.76 1.71
N TYR A 54 -4.57 -5.73 2.51
CA TYR A 54 -3.34 -4.94 2.30
C TYR A 54 -2.08 -5.81 2.30
N GLU A 55 -2.01 -6.84 3.14
CA GLU A 55 -0.89 -7.77 3.20
C GLU A 55 -0.72 -8.56 1.90
N LEU A 56 -1.82 -9.03 1.31
CA LEU A 56 -1.80 -9.74 0.03
C LEU A 56 -1.37 -8.82 -1.10
N VAL A 57 -2.01 -7.65 -1.24
CA VAL A 57 -1.69 -6.74 -2.35
C VAL A 57 -0.27 -6.19 -2.24
N SER A 58 0.20 -5.88 -1.03
CA SER A 58 1.60 -5.51 -0.78
C SER A 58 2.55 -6.59 -1.28
N SER A 59 2.31 -7.86 -0.91
CA SER A 59 3.15 -8.98 -1.31
C SER A 59 3.14 -9.21 -2.83
N ALA A 60 1.99 -9.00 -3.47
CA ALA A 60 1.78 -9.25 -4.89
C ALA A 60 2.45 -8.19 -5.80
N PHE A 61 2.61 -6.95 -5.34
CA PHE A 61 3.30 -5.90 -6.11
C PHE A 61 4.82 -5.94 -5.99
N LEU A 62 5.38 -6.74 -5.08
CA LEU A 62 6.82 -6.94 -4.99
C LEU A 62 7.30 -7.90 -6.10
N TYR A 63 8.57 -7.81 -6.46
CA TYR A 63 9.14 -8.74 -7.44
C TYR A 63 8.92 -10.21 -7.02
N PRO A 64 8.33 -11.06 -7.88
CA PRO A 64 8.04 -12.45 -7.56
C PRO A 64 9.34 -13.26 -7.48
N ALA A 65 9.81 -13.48 -6.25
CA ALA A 65 10.94 -14.35 -5.96
C ALA A 65 10.46 -15.82 -5.87
N PRO A 66 11.39 -16.80 -5.92
CA PRO A 66 11.04 -18.20 -5.74
C PRO A 66 10.18 -18.44 -4.48
N GLY A 67 9.03 -19.08 -4.66
CA GLY A 67 8.03 -19.37 -3.63
C GLY A 67 6.96 -18.28 -3.43
N THR A 68 7.03 -17.15 -4.15
CA THR A 68 6.02 -16.08 -4.02
C THR A 68 4.62 -16.58 -4.37
N LEU A 69 4.47 -17.40 -5.42
CA LEU A 69 3.15 -17.89 -5.86
C LEU A 69 2.44 -18.71 -4.76
N GLU A 70 3.16 -19.63 -4.11
CA GLU A 70 2.61 -20.43 -3.01
C GLU A 70 2.11 -19.55 -1.85
N VAL A 71 2.89 -18.51 -1.51
CA VAL A 71 2.51 -17.55 -0.47
C VAL A 71 1.28 -16.75 -0.85
N LEU A 72 1.15 -16.33 -2.12
CA LEU A 72 -0.02 -15.59 -2.60
C LEU A 72 -1.28 -16.46 -2.58
N ILE A 73 -1.17 -17.74 -2.96
CA ILE A 73 -2.28 -18.70 -2.89
C ILE A 73 -2.77 -18.91 -1.45
N ASP A 74 -1.85 -19.11 -0.48
CA ASP A 74 -2.24 -19.27 0.94
C ASP A 74 -2.92 -18.01 1.49
N LYS A 75 -2.46 -16.83 1.09
CA LYS A 75 -3.07 -15.55 1.47
C LYS A 75 -4.43 -15.34 0.81
N ALA A 76 -4.62 -15.79 -0.44
CA ALA A 76 -5.86 -15.58 -1.18
C ALA A 76 -7.08 -16.17 -0.48
N SER A 77 -6.97 -17.36 0.11
CA SER A 77 -8.07 -17.97 0.89
C SER A 77 -8.43 -17.14 2.13
N GLN A 78 -7.44 -16.53 2.78
CA GLN A 78 -7.67 -15.66 3.94
C GLN A 78 -8.34 -14.34 3.53
N VAL A 79 -7.99 -13.82 2.35
CA VAL A 79 -8.58 -12.61 1.78
C VAL A 79 -10.01 -12.85 1.30
N GLN A 80 -10.31 -14.00 0.70
CA GLN A 80 -11.68 -14.39 0.32
C GLN A 80 -12.62 -14.37 1.53
N LEU A 81 -12.21 -14.97 2.66
CA LEU A 81 -12.99 -14.91 3.89
C LEU A 81 -13.16 -13.46 4.37
N ALA A 82 -12.08 -12.70 4.44
CA ALA A 82 -12.10 -11.31 4.89
C ALA A 82 -13.06 -10.44 4.06
N ALA A 83 -12.98 -10.51 2.73
CA ALA A 83 -13.84 -9.75 1.83
C ALA A 83 -15.33 -10.10 1.99
N SER A 84 -15.65 -11.39 2.21
CA SER A 84 -17.03 -11.83 2.44
C SER A 84 -17.62 -11.27 3.75
N GLU A 85 -16.82 -11.18 4.81
CA GLU A 85 -17.24 -10.66 6.12
C GLU A 85 -17.40 -9.13 6.13
N MET A 86 -16.68 -8.43 5.25
CA MET A 86 -16.74 -6.97 5.09
C MET A 86 -18.03 -6.48 4.42
N GLY A 87 -18.85 -7.36 3.87
CA GLY A 87 -20.15 -7.00 3.29
C GLY A 87 -20.06 -6.15 2.01
N SER A 88 -19.00 -6.31 1.21
CA SER A 88 -18.90 -5.75 -0.14
C SER A 88 -18.91 -6.89 -1.17
N PRO A 89 -20.05 -7.14 -1.85
CA PRO A 89 -20.16 -8.18 -2.86
C PRO A 89 -19.16 -8.01 -4.01
N GLU A 90 -18.96 -6.77 -4.47
CA GLU A 90 -18.06 -6.44 -5.58
C GLU A 90 -16.60 -6.74 -5.25
N LEU A 91 -16.17 -6.41 -4.02
CA LEU A 91 -14.83 -6.75 -3.54
C LEU A 91 -14.66 -8.27 -3.39
N ALA A 92 -15.67 -8.96 -2.86
CA ALA A 92 -15.64 -10.41 -2.71
C ALA A 92 -15.56 -11.13 -4.07
N GLU A 93 -16.28 -10.64 -5.08
CA GLU A 93 -16.20 -11.14 -6.46
C GLU A 93 -14.82 -10.89 -7.07
N ALA A 94 -14.29 -9.66 -6.99
CA ALA A 94 -12.96 -9.33 -7.50
C ALA A 94 -11.85 -10.17 -6.83
N VAL A 95 -11.96 -10.42 -5.53
CA VAL A 95 -11.04 -11.31 -4.81
C VAL A 95 -11.18 -12.76 -5.27
N SER A 96 -12.39 -13.22 -5.56
CA SER A 96 -12.63 -14.56 -6.10
C SER A 96 -11.99 -14.73 -7.49
N GLU A 97 -12.10 -13.72 -8.35
CA GLU A 97 -11.44 -13.70 -9.66
C GLU A 97 -9.91 -13.70 -9.52
N LEU A 98 -9.35 -12.90 -8.60
CA LEU A 98 -7.93 -12.90 -8.30
C LEU A 98 -7.44 -14.27 -7.84
N ALA A 99 -8.16 -14.92 -6.94
CA ALA A 99 -7.84 -16.26 -6.45
C ALA A 99 -7.90 -17.31 -7.56
N ALA A 100 -8.91 -17.23 -8.44
CA ALA A 100 -9.00 -18.10 -9.61
C ALA A 100 -7.80 -17.87 -10.57
N SER A 101 -7.42 -16.61 -10.83
CA SER A 101 -6.25 -16.31 -11.65
C SER A 101 -4.96 -16.88 -11.07
N LEU A 102 -4.78 -16.85 -9.74
CA LEU A 102 -3.61 -17.43 -9.07
C LEU A 102 -3.55 -18.96 -9.21
N ALA A 103 -4.70 -19.64 -9.25
CA ALA A 103 -4.76 -21.09 -9.38
C ALA A 103 -4.41 -21.60 -10.79
N GLU A 104 -4.57 -20.75 -11.81
CA GLU A 104 -4.37 -21.11 -13.23
C GLU A 104 -2.97 -20.77 -13.75
N ILE A 105 -2.13 -20.08 -12.98
CA ILE A 105 -0.78 -19.68 -13.37
C ILE A 105 0.29 -20.47 -12.61
N ASP A 106 1.46 -20.62 -13.23
CA ASP A 106 2.67 -21.06 -12.55
C ASP A 106 3.60 -19.88 -12.23
N GLU A 107 4.68 -20.16 -11.51
CA GLU A 107 5.63 -19.14 -11.08
C GLU A 107 6.34 -18.46 -12.26
N ALA A 108 6.59 -19.18 -13.36
CA ALA A 108 7.20 -18.60 -14.55
C ALA A 108 6.26 -17.62 -15.25
N VAL A 109 4.96 -17.94 -15.31
CA VAL A 109 3.91 -17.05 -15.81
C VAL A 109 3.80 -15.79 -14.95
N LEU A 110 3.79 -15.93 -13.62
CA LEU A 110 3.73 -14.77 -12.70
C LEU A 110 4.92 -13.82 -12.89
N VAL A 111 6.15 -14.37 -12.98
CA VAL A 111 7.37 -13.58 -13.22
C VAL A 111 7.31 -12.91 -14.60
N HIS A 112 6.89 -13.65 -15.63
CA HIS A 112 6.77 -13.11 -16.98
C HIS A 112 5.76 -11.97 -17.04
N GLU A 113 4.60 -12.11 -16.41
CA GLU A 113 3.59 -11.06 -16.34
C GLU A 113 4.13 -9.83 -15.60
N TYR A 114 4.81 -10.01 -14.45
CA TYR A 114 5.42 -8.91 -13.71
C TYR A 114 6.40 -8.11 -14.58
N VAL A 115 7.33 -8.80 -15.26
CA VAL A 115 8.31 -8.15 -16.13
C VAL A 115 7.64 -7.48 -17.34
N THR A 116 6.56 -8.06 -17.86
CA THR A 116 5.82 -7.48 -18.99
C THR A 116 5.07 -6.20 -18.61
N VAL A 117 4.55 -6.14 -17.38
CA VAL A 117 3.74 -5.02 -16.89
C VAL A 117 4.61 -3.91 -16.29
N PHE A 118 5.60 -4.26 -15.48
CA PHE A 118 6.41 -3.31 -14.68
C PHE A 118 7.89 -3.24 -15.09
N GLY A 119 8.33 -4.05 -16.07
CA GLY A 119 9.71 -4.08 -16.52
C GLY A 119 10.14 -2.81 -17.26
N HIS A 120 11.39 -2.39 -17.04
CA HIS A 120 11.95 -1.14 -17.54
C HIS A 120 12.21 -1.13 -19.05
N SER A 121 12.13 -2.29 -19.71
CA SER A 121 12.62 -2.44 -21.07
C SER A 121 11.75 -1.76 -22.12
N MET A 122 10.46 -1.43 -21.88
CA MET A 122 9.59 -0.91 -22.95
C MET A 122 8.60 0.20 -22.59
N SER A 123 8.25 0.48 -21.32
CA SER A 123 7.58 1.76 -20.95
C SER A 123 7.52 1.98 -19.45
N SER A 124 7.80 3.21 -18.99
CA SER A 124 7.55 3.70 -17.63
C SER A 124 6.05 3.95 -17.35
N GLU A 125 5.16 3.27 -18.09
CA GLU A 125 3.73 3.55 -18.05
C GLU A 125 3.14 3.10 -16.73
N CYS A 126 3.43 1.89 -16.26
CA CYS A 126 2.98 1.39 -14.96
C CYS A 126 4.16 1.39 -13.98
N SER A 127 4.61 2.57 -13.57
CA SER A 127 5.60 2.64 -12.50
C SER A 127 5.02 2.08 -11.21
N LEU A 128 5.87 1.50 -10.35
CA LEU A 128 5.48 1.09 -9.01
C LEU A 128 5.83 2.15 -7.95
N TYR A 129 6.29 3.34 -8.37
CA TYR A 129 6.84 4.37 -7.48
C TYR A 129 6.00 5.66 -7.47
N GLU A 130 5.62 6.15 -6.29
CA GLU A 130 4.82 7.38 -6.11
C GLU A 130 5.39 8.58 -6.87
N GLU A 131 6.70 8.82 -6.73
CA GLU A 131 7.37 9.99 -7.29
C GLU A 131 7.34 10.00 -8.84
N GLU A 132 7.10 8.86 -9.49
CA GLU A 132 6.97 8.78 -10.95
C GLU A 132 5.55 9.14 -11.44
N TYR A 133 4.58 9.18 -10.53
CA TYR A 133 3.24 9.72 -10.78
C TYR A 133 3.14 11.21 -10.42
N ALA A 134 4.08 11.73 -9.63
CA ALA A 134 4.12 13.12 -9.18
C ALA A 134 4.17 14.15 -10.34
N ASN A 135 4.71 13.77 -11.51
CA ASN A 135 4.78 14.63 -12.70
C ASN A 135 3.55 14.53 -13.63
N SER A 136 2.63 13.60 -13.37
CA SER A 136 1.33 13.58 -14.04
C SER A 136 0.40 14.55 -13.33
N GLU A 137 -0.39 15.34 -14.08
CA GLU A 137 -1.13 16.56 -13.69
C GLU A 137 -2.05 16.50 -12.44
N ILE A 138 -2.04 15.40 -11.70
CA ILE A 138 -2.86 15.09 -10.52
C ILE A 138 -2.07 15.27 -9.21
N PHE A 139 -0.73 15.39 -9.24
CA PHE A 139 0.08 15.39 -8.02
C PHE A 139 0.87 16.69 -7.83
N GLN A 140 0.51 17.43 -6.79
CA GLN A 140 1.40 18.42 -6.20
C GLN A 140 2.02 17.82 -4.93
N LYS A 141 3.31 17.46 -4.99
CA LYS A 141 4.35 17.83 -4.00
C LYS A 141 5.69 17.17 -4.34
N SER A 142 6.70 18.01 -4.54
CA SER A 142 8.10 17.65 -4.43
C SER A 142 8.47 17.54 -2.95
N GLY A 143 8.71 16.30 -2.48
CA GLY A 143 9.14 16.02 -1.10
C GLY A 143 8.70 14.68 -0.51
N SER A 144 8.08 13.78 -1.28
CA SER A 144 7.34 12.61 -0.77
C SER A 144 8.22 11.65 0.03
N LEU A 145 9.45 11.37 -0.41
CA LEU A 145 10.33 10.41 0.28
C LEU A 145 10.72 10.82 1.72
N ALA A 146 10.83 12.11 2.02
CA ALA A 146 11.10 12.56 3.40
C ALA A 146 9.84 12.47 4.27
N ASP A 147 8.68 12.75 3.68
CA ASP A 147 7.38 12.63 4.33
C ASP A 147 7.06 11.16 4.67
N LEU A 148 7.22 10.26 3.69
CA LEU A 148 7.10 8.80 3.87
C LEU A 148 8.02 8.28 4.99
N LYS A 149 9.27 8.75 5.05
CA LYS A 149 10.18 8.41 6.17
C LYS A 149 9.64 8.88 7.51
N GLY A 150 9.03 10.08 7.55
CA GLY A 150 8.36 10.62 8.73
C GLY A 150 7.21 9.74 9.19
N PHE A 151 6.31 9.35 8.27
CA PHE A 151 5.21 8.41 8.54
C PHE A 151 5.71 7.09 9.12
N TYR A 152 6.69 6.45 8.46
CA TYR A 152 7.22 5.17 8.91
C TYR A 152 7.86 5.28 10.30
N ALA A 153 8.69 6.31 10.51
CA ALA A 153 9.35 6.54 11.78
C ALA A 153 8.37 6.80 12.93
N ALA A 154 7.28 7.53 12.68
CA ALA A 154 6.24 7.82 13.68
C ALA A 154 5.57 6.54 14.22
N PHE A 155 5.52 5.48 13.42
CA PHE A 155 4.96 4.18 13.81
C PHE A 155 6.02 3.15 14.24
N GLY A 156 7.27 3.60 14.39
CA GLY A 156 8.41 2.78 14.80
C GLY A 156 8.89 1.83 13.71
N VAL A 157 8.51 2.07 12.46
CA VAL A 157 8.87 1.27 11.30
C VAL A 157 10.18 1.78 10.74
N LYS A 158 11.10 0.84 10.48
CA LYS A 158 12.35 1.14 9.78
C LYS A 158 12.46 0.29 8.52
N PRO A 159 13.12 0.81 7.46
CA PRO A 159 13.53 -0.04 6.35
C PRO A 159 14.36 -1.21 6.87
N GLY A 160 13.95 -2.43 6.57
CA GLY A 160 14.71 -3.62 6.88
C GLY A 160 15.96 -3.73 6.00
N PRO A 161 16.97 -4.49 6.42
CA PRO A 161 18.20 -4.68 5.63
C PRO A 161 17.94 -5.40 4.29
N GLU A 162 16.82 -6.11 4.17
CA GLU A 162 16.42 -6.84 2.96
C GLU A 162 15.56 -6.01 1.99
N LEU A 163 15.12 -4.80 2.39
CA LEU A 163 14.35 -3.93 1.51
C LEU A 163 15.28 -3.41 0.41
N LYS A 164 15.02 -3.84 -0.83
CA LYS A 164 15.79 -3.42 -2.01
C LYS A 164 15.14 -2.28 -2.78
N ASP A 165 13.84 -2.10 -2.62
CA ASP A 165 13.07 -1.05 -3.27
C ASP A 165 13.14 0.28 -2.51
N ARG A 166 12.74 1.35 -3.20
CA ARG A 166 12.58 2.68 -2.59
C ARG A 166 11.37 2.70 -1.66
N LEU A 167 11.34 3.70 -0.78
CA LEU A 167 10.28 3.85 0.22
C LEU A 167 8.93 4.23 -0.38
N ASP A 168 8.94 4.85 -1.56
CA ASP A 168 7.74 5.20 -2.33
C ASP A 168 7.27 4.10 -3.27
N HIS A 169 7.77 2.86 -3.10
CA HIS A 169 7.26 1.72 -3.84
C HIS A 169 5.86 1.34 -3.33
N ILE A 170 4.89 1.12 -4.21
CA ILE A 170 3.50 0.82 -3.84
C ILE A 170 3.39 -0.39 -2.90
N GLY A 171 4.18 -1.44 -3.12
CA GLY A 171 4.22 -2.59 -2.22
C GLY A 171 4.64 -2.23 -0.78
N VAL A 172 5.53 -1.23 -0.62
CA VAL A 172 6.00 -0.73 0.67
C VAL A 172 4.95 0.15 1.34
N GLU A 173 4.30 1.03 0.58
CA GLU A 173 3.20 1.86 1.09
C GLU A 173 1.99 1.03 1.52
N LEU A 174 1.63 -0.01 0.75
CA LEU A 174 0.59 -0.98 1.12
C LEU A 174 0.97 -1.78 2.36
N GLU A 175 2.26 -2.14 2.53
CA GLU A 175 2.75 -2.81 3.75
C GLU A 175 2.57 -1.92 4.98
N PHE A 176 2.78 -0.62 4.82
CA PHE A 176 2.54 0.35 5.88
C PHE A 176 1.05 0.46 6.22
N MET A 177 0.17 0.49 5.22
CA MET A 177 -1.27 0.51 5.44
C MET A 177 -1.79 -0.77 6.11
N HIS A 178 -1.22 -1.93 5.75
CA HIS A 178 -1.42 -3.19 6.47
C HIS A 178 -1.10 -3.07 7.96
N LEU A 179 0.03 -2.43 8.31
CA LEU A 179 0.43 -2.24 9.69
C LEU A 179 -0.54 -1.33 10.46
N LEU A 180 -0.99 -0.23 9.86
CA LEU A 180 -1.88 0.72 10.51
C LEU A 180 -3.24 0.09 10.83
N THR A 181 -3.81 -0.65 9.88
CA THR A 181 -5.07 -1.39 10.07
C THR A 181 -4.92 -2.55 11.05
N PHE A 182 -3.75 -3.21 11.05
CA PHE A 182 -3.44 -4.23 12.05
C PHE A 182 -3.37 -3.65 13.48
N LYS A 183 -2.70 -2.49 13.64
CA LYS A 183 -2.59 -1.80 14.93
C LYS A 183 -3.94 -1.33 15.44
N GLU A 184 -4.83 -0.89 14.56
CA GLU A 184 -6.23 -0.58 14.89
C GLU A 184 -6.93 -1.83 15.47
N ALA A 185 -6.91 -2.95 14.73
CA ALA A 185 -7.52 -4.21 15.17
C ALA A 185 -6.95 -4.68 16.51
N TYR A 186 -5.62 -4.58 16.68
CA TYR A 186 -4.94 -4.96 17.91
C TYR A 186 -5.35 -4.10 19.09
N ALA A 187 -5.46 -2.78 18.91
CA ALA A 187 -5.85 -1.84 19.94
C ALA A 187 -7.30 -2.07 20.40
N GLN A 188 -8.20 -2.34 19.46
CA GLN A 188 -9.60 -2.66 19.76
C GLN A 188 -9.73 -4.01 20.49
N PHE A 189 -9.07 -5.07 19.99
CA PHE A 189 -9.14 -6.40 20.59
C PHE A 189 -8.61 -6.45 22.03
N HIS A 190 -7.54 -5.71 22.32
CA HIS A 190 -6.93 -5.67 23.65
C HIS A 190 -7.50 -4.56 24.55
N GLY A 191 -8.51 -3.81 24.09
CA GLY A 191 -9.16 -2.78 24.90
C GLY A 191 -8.24 -1.63 25.29
N HIS A 192 -7.34 -1.19 24.41
CA HIS A 192 -6.39 -0.10 24.68
C HIS A 192 -7.02 1.31 24.77
N GLY A 193 -8.35 1.40 24.62
CA GLY A 193 -9.11 2.65 24.68
C GLY A 193 -9.26 3.37 23.33
N PRO A 194 -10.24 4.28 23.23
CA PRO A 194 -10.60 4.95 21.97
C PRO A 194 -9.46 5.81 21.41
N ASP A 195 -8.65 6.44 22.25
CA ASP A 195 -7.55 7.32 21.81
C ASP A 195 -6.51 6.56 20.97
N LYS A 196 -6.21 5.31 21.31
CA LYS A 196 -5.26 4.49 20.54
C LYS A 196 -5.82 4.06 19.18
N VAL A 197 -7.13 3.84 19.11
CA VAL A 197 -7.85 3.56 17.86
C VAL A 197 -7.87 4.81 16.98
N ALA A 198 -8.17 5.97 17.58
CA ALA A 198 -8.19 7.26 16.89
C ALA A 198 -6.83 7.60 16.27
N VAL A 199 -5.72 7.45 17.02
CA VAL A 199 -4.36 7.66 16.47
C VAL A 199 -4.07 6.75 15.26
N CYS A 200 -4.56 5.51 15.26
CA CYS A 200 -4.39 4.63 14.10
C CYS A 200 -5.21 5.13 12.90
N ARG A 201 -6.47 5.51 13.11
CA ARG A 201 -7.36 6.00 12.06
C ARG A 201 -6.92 7.34 11.47
N GLU A 202 -6.47 8.29 12.30
CA GLU A 202 -5.92 9.57 11.85
C GLU A 202 -4.67 9.36 10.97
N ALA A 203 -3.81 8.40 11.33
CA ALA A 203 -2.66 8.09 10.49
C ALA A 203 -3.04 7.39 9.19
N GLN A 204 -4.04 6.50 9.21
CA GLN A 204 -4.60 5.88 8.01
C GLN A 204 -5.17 6.95 7.08
N GLU A 205 -6.00 7.86 7.59
CA GLU A 205 -6.61 8.96 6.83
C GLU A 205 -5.54 9.86 6.20
N ASN A 206 -4.56 10.31 6.99
CA ASN A 206 -3.48 11.16 6.50
C ASN A 206 -2.63 10.45 5.44
N PHE A 207 -2.27 9.18 5.66
CA PHE A 207 -1.46 8.42 4.72
C PHE A 207 -2.22 8.11 3.42
N LEU A 208 -3.49 7.73 3.54
CA LEU A 208 -4.37 7.47 2.41
C LEU A 208 -4.55 8.72 1.54
N THR A 209 -4.83 9.86 2.17
CA THR A 209 -5.08 11.13 1.47
C THR A 209 -3.84 11.64 0.74
N ASN A 210 -2.68 11.63 1.41
CA ASN A 210 -1.49 12.31 0.91
C ASN A 210 -0.62 11.44 0.00
N HIS A 211 -0.71 10.11 0.10
CA HIS A 211 0.16 9.19 -0.63
C HIS A 211 -0.62 8.10 -1.37
N LEU A 212 -1.30 7.23 -0.63
CA LEU A 212 -1.72 5.94 -1.17
C LEU A 212 -2.90 6.05 -2.15
N ALA A 213 -3.96 6.78 -1.82
CA ALA A 213 -5.14 6.86 -2.71
C ALA A 213 -4.82 7.53 -4.05
N PRO A 214 -4.14 8.70 -4.10
CA PRO A 214 -3.70 9.29 -5.36
C PRO A 214 -2.86 8.31 -6.19
N LEU A 215 -1.91 7.60 -5.55
CA LEU A 215 -0.99 6.68 -6.23
C LEU A 215 -1.76 5.53 -6.84
N VAL A 216 -2.61 4.88 -6.05
CA VAL A 216 -3.41 3.74 -6.50
C VAL A 216 -4.34 4.13 -7.65
N LYS A 217 -5.03 5.27 -7.57
CA LYS A 217 -5.93 5.72 -8.63
C LYS A 217 -5.18 5.95 -9.95
N ALA A 218 -3.98 6.52 -9.88
CA ALA A 218 -3.16 6.73 -11.07
C ALA A 218 -2.57 5.40 -11.61
N LEU A 219 -2.10 4.52 -10.72
CA LEU A 219 -1.55 3.21 -11.05
C LEU A 219 -2.59 2.31 -11.72
N VAL A 220 -3.75 2.10 -11.10
CA VAL A 220 -4.80 1.19 -11.61
C VAL A 220 -5.31 1.65 -12.98
N LYS A 221 -5.48 2.96 -13.18
CA LYS A 221 -5.85 3.52 -14.49
C LYS A 221 -4.84 3.17 -15.59
N ARG A 222 -3.54 3.18 -15.30
CA ARG A 222 -2.51 2.81 -16.27
C ARG A 222 -2.40 1.28 -16.41
N LEU A 223 -2.55 0.56 -15.31
CA LEU A 223 -2.53 -0.90 -15.26
C LEU A 223 -3.65 -1.52 -16.08
N SER A 224 -4.88 -1.01 -15.97
CA SER A 224 -6.04 -1.43 -16.77
C SER A 224 -5.77 -1.27 -18.27
N LYS A 225 -5.20 -0.13 -18.69
CA LYS A 225 -4.81 0.10 -20.09
C LYS A 225 -3.73 -0.86 -20.57
N ARG A 226 -2.71 -1.10 -19.73
CA ARG A 226 -1.55 -1.93 -20.06
C ARG A 226 -1.93 -3.40 -20.22
N THR A 227 -2.79 -3.90 -19.33
CA THR A 227 -3.23 -5.30 -19.30
C THR A 227 -4.40 -5.57 -20.25
N GLY A 228 -5.13 -4.52 -20.65
CA GLY A 228 -6.37 -4.66 -21.42
C GLY A 228 -7.46 -5.41 -20.64
N GLY A 229 -7.45 -5.30 -19.31
CA GLY A 229 -8.44 -5.94 -18.43
C GLY A 229 -8.24 -7.45 -18.22
N ARG A 230 -7.03 -7.99 -18.41
CA ARG A 230 -6.76 -9.44 -18.34
C ARG A 230 -5.47 -9.74 -17.58
N GLY A 231 -5.38 -10.95 -17.04
CA GLY A 231 -4.20 -11.42 -16.32
C GLY A 231 -4.23 -11.08 -14.83
N PHE A 232 -3.29 -11.66 -14.10
CA PHE A 232 -3.21 -11.57 -12.65
C PHE A 232 -3.14 -10.11 -12.16
N TYR A 233 -2.30 -9.28 -12.77
CA TYR A 233 -2.15 -7.89 -12.33
C TYR A 233 -3.36 -7.01 -12.67
N SER A 234 -4.16 -7.38 -13.66
CA SER A 234 -5.45 -6.71 -13.89
C SER A 234 -6.42 -6.97 -12.74
N SER A 235 -6.59 -8.23 -12.35
CA SER A 235 -7.45 -8.61 -11.21
C SER A 235 -6.92 -8.03 -9.90
N LEU A 236 -5.60 -8.01 -9.70
CA LEU A 236 -4.98 -7.40 -8.52
C LEU A 236 -5.28 -5.89 -8.45
N GLY A 237 -5.20 -5.19 -9.58
CA GLY A 237 -5.54 -3.78 -9.69
C GLY A 237 -7.00 -3.49 -9.32
N GLN A 238 -7.94 -4.35 -9.74
CA GLN A 238 -9.35 -4.23 -9.40
C GLN A 238 -9.63 -4.41 -7.91
N VAL A 239 -9.03 -5.44 -7.28
CA VAL A 239 -9.13 -5.63 -5.82
C VAL A 239 -8.59 -4.42 -5.08
N LEU A 240 -7.43 -3.91 -5.50
CA LEU A 240 -6.80 -2.76 -4.88
C LEU A 240 -7.65 -1.47 -5.05
N GLU A 241 -8.22 -1.24 -6.23
CA GLU A 241 -9.09 -0.08 -6.47
C GLU A 241 -10.34 -0.10 -5.59
N LEU A 242 -11.05 -1.22 -5.54
CA LEU A 242 -12.24 -1.40 -4.71
C LEU A 242 -11.92 -1.26 -3.22
N GLN A 243 -10.77 -1.79 -2.79
CA GLN A 243 -10.34 -1.64 -1.40
C GLN A 243 -10.03 -0.19 -1.06
N ILE A 244 -9.38 0.57 -1.95
CA ILE A 244 -9.10 2.00 -1.72
C ILE A 244 -10.38 2.83 -1.72
N ASP A 245 -11.34 2.56 -2.61
CA ASP A 245 -12.63 3.27 -2.59
C ASP A 245 -13.39 3.04 -1.29
N ARG A 246 -13.47 1.78 -0.84
CA ARG A 246 -14.06 1.46 0.46
C ARG A 246 -13.33 2.14 1.61
N GLU A 247 -12.00 2.19 1.55
CA GLU A 247 -11.17 2.82 2.57
C GLU A 247 -11.44 4.33 2.64
N MET A 248 -11.55 4.98 1.48
CA MET A 248 -11.90 6.39 1.36
C MET A 248 -13.30 6.67 1.93
N ASP A 249 -14.29 5.83 1.63
CA ASP A 249 -15.65 5.95 2.17
C ASP A 249 -15.66 5.78 3.70
N LEU A 250 -14.94 4.78 4.22
CA LEU A 250 -14.85 4.49 5.65
C LEU A 250 -14.20 5.65 6.42
N LEU A 251 -13.13 6.22 5.89
CA LEU A 251 -12.36 7.30 6.51
C LEU A 251 -12.83 8.70 6.10
N LYS A 252 -13.84 8.81 5.21
CA LYS A 252 -14.39 10.05 4.66
C LYS A 252 -13.33 10.93 3.98
N VAL A 253 -12.45 10.29 3.22
CA VAL A 253 -11.41 10.94 2.44
C VAL A 253 -11.94 11.28 1.05
N GLU A 254 -11.80 12.54 0.65
CA GLU A 254 -12.09 13.00 -0.71
C GLU A 254 -10.79 13.40 -1.40
N LEU A 255 -10.58 12.91 -2.63
CA LEU A 255 -9.45 13.34 -3.44
C LEU A 255 -9.75 14.69 -4.10
N PRO A 256 -8.77 15.62 -4.17
CA PRO A 256 -8.96 16.88 -4.87
C PRO A 256 -9.30 16.63 -6.34
N THR A 257 -10.40 17.22 -6.82
CA THR A 257 -10.70 17.22 -8.25
C THR A 257 -9.62 18.01 -8.99
N PRO A 258 -9.03 17.50 -10.10
CA PRO A 258 -8.05 18.25 -10.86
C PRO A 258 -8.63 19.61 -11.28
N SER A 259 -8.05 20.70 -10.78
CA SER A 259 -8.46 22.02 -11.22
C SER A 259 -7.94 22.24 -12.64
N LEU A 260 -8.83 22.36 -13.64
CA LEU A 260 -8.52 22.69 -15.03
C LEU A 260 -7.96 24.13 -15.22
N LYS A 261 -7.30 24.71 -14.21
CA LYS A 261 -6.63 25.99 -14.38
C LYS A 261 -5.45 25.76 -15.30
N ARG A 262 -5.67 26.03 -16.60
CA ARG A 262 -4.59 26.23 -17.57
C ARG A 262 -3.52 27.08 -16.91
N PRO A 263 -2.22 26.74 -17.04
CA PRO A 263 -1.17 27.69 -16.74
C PRO A 263 -1.52 28.98 -17.46
N THR A 264 -1.78 30.04 -16.69
CA THR A 264 -1.77 31.37 -17.27
C THR A 264 -0.36 31.50 -17.85
N GLY A 265 -0.27 31.83 -19.14
CA GLY A 265 1.02 32.07 -19.79
C GLY A 265 1.86 33.04 -18.98
N PRO A 266 3.19 33.12 -19.22
CA PRO A 266 4.08 33.95 -18.44
C PRO A 266 3.44 35.31 -18.22
N ARG A 267 3.18 35.67 -16.96
CA ARG A 267 2.82 37.05 -16.63
C ARG A 267 3.99 37.88 -17.14
N GLU A 268 3.74 38.76 -18.10
CA GLU A 268 4.67 39.83 -18.41
C GLU A 268 4.99 40.49 -17.08
N MET A 269 6.25 40.36 -16.66
CA MET A 269 6.76 41.19 -15.58
C MET A 269 6.73 42.59 -16.14
N ASP A 270 5.81 43.42 -15.65
CA ASP A 270 5.90 44.86 -15.83
C ASP A 270 7.31 45.28 -15.39
N GLU A 271 8.10 45.75 -16.34
CA GLU A 271 9.42 46.33 -16.10
C GLU A 271 9.24 47.63 -15.31
N GLU A 272 9.03 47.51 -14.00
CA GLU A 272 9.16 48.62 -13.06
C GLU A 272 10.20 48.23 -12.00
N CYS A 273 11.38 47.86 -12.46
CA CYS A 273 12.57 47.87 -11.60
C CYS A 273 13.16 49.28 -11.68
N GLY A 274 12.81 50.12 -10.71
CA GLY A 274 13.40 51.44 -10.49
C GLY A 274 14.88 51.35 -10.11
N ALA A 275 15.74 50.99 -11.05
CA ALA A 275 17.18 51.08 -10.91
C ALA A 275 17.62 52.54 -11.15
N PRO A 276 18.27 53.22 -10.18
CA PRO A 276 18.80 54.55 -10.42
C PRO A 276 19.98 54.49 -11.39
N SER A 277 20.05 55.46 -12.29
CA SER A 277 21.12 55.61 -13.28
C SER A 277 22.48 55.85 -12.62
N LEU A 278 23.50 55.16 -13.12
CA LEU A 278 24.88 55.35 -12.68
C LEU A 278 25.43 56.70 -13.20
N PRO A 279 26.15 57.47 -12.37
CA PRO A 279 26.79 58.70 -12.81
C PRO A 279 28.00 58.41 -13.70
N GLY A 280 28.10 59.15 -14.80
CA GLY A 280 29.30 59.23 -15.66
C GLY A 280 30.29 60.27 -15.18
#